data_AF-A0A916XK54-F1
#
_entry.id   AF-A0A916XK54-F1
#
_cell.length_a   1.000
_cell.length_b   1.000
_cell.length_c   1.000
_cell.angle_alpha   90.00
_cell.angle_beta   90.00
_cell.angle_gamma   90.00
#
_symmetry.space_group_name_H-M   'P 1'
#
loop_
_entity.id
_entity.type
_entity.pdbx_description
1 polymer ?
#
loop_
_entity_poly.entity_id
_entity_poly.type
_entity_poly.pdbx_seq_one_letter_code
_entity_poly.pdbx_strand_id
1 'polypeptide(L)'
;MYDEDIHKQQVKAELARRGLGSYMNTTKWREFLIEINKLPFPPPYQRKDVLHPEPEPNNFDADVWYLGDWEEGIHPFFSIEWIRIRPRYLKHVGQLLPKVSVDCGTELERALQIIKQPYEKFEDSIWVYGYR
;
A
#
# COMPACT_ATOMS: atom_id res chain seq x y z
N MET A 1 10.30 -17.24 15.75
CA MET A 1 10.86 -16.09 16.49
C MET A 1 12.23 -15.69 15.92
N TYR A 2 13.17 -16.62 15.71
CA TYR A 2 14.48 -16.31 15.07
C TYR A 2 14.39 -15.75 13.64
N ASP A 3 13.46 -16.24 12.81
CA ASP A 3 13.39 -15.83 11.40
C ASP A 3 12.94 -14.38 11.18
N GLU A 4 11.99 -13.89 11.99
CA GLU A 4 11.53 -12.50 11.91
C GLU A 4 12.61 -11.51 12.37
N ASP A 5 13.37 -11.87 13.40
CA ASP A 5 14.50 -11.06 13.88
C ASP A 5 15.62 -10.97 12.84
N ILE A 6 15.94 -12.08 12.16
CA ILE A 6 16.89 -12.09 11.04
C ILE A 6 16.38 -11.22 9.89
N HIS A 7 15.11 -11.37 9.50
CA HIS A 7 14.52 -10.58 8.42
C HIS A 7 14.58 -9.07 8.73
N LYS A 8 14.22 -8.69 9.96
CA LYS A 8 14.28 -7.29 10.41
C LYS A 8 15.70 -6.74 10.44
N GLN A 9 16.69 -7.55 10.78
CA GLN A 9 18.11 -7.15 10.71
C GLN A 9 18.57 -6.95 9.27
N GLN A 10 18.19 -7.84 8.35
CA GLN A 10 18.49 -7.71 6.92
C GLN A 10 17.89 -6.43 6.33
N VAL A 11 16.63 -6.15 6.63
CA VAL A 11 15.97 -4.89 6.20
C VAL A 11 16.73 -3.67 6.72
N LYS A 12 17.08 -3.64 8.01
CA LYS A 12 17.85 -2.53 8.58
C LYS A 12 19.21 -2.34 7.91
N ALA A 13 19.91 -3.43 7.61
CA ALA A 13 21.20 -3.38 6.94
C ALA A 13 21.05 -2.81 5.51
N GLU A 14 20.02 -3.22 4.78
CA GLU A 14 19.78 -2.74 3.42
C GLU A 14 19.35 -1.26 3.39
N LEU A 15 18.50 -0.83 4.33
CA LEU A 15 18.15 0.58 4.49
C LEU A 15 19.39 1.45 4.77
N ALA A 16 20.27 1.00 5.67
CA ALA A 16 21.52 1.70 5.97
C ALA A 16 22.46 1.74 4.76
N ARG A 17 22.56 0.64 4.01
CA ARG A 17 23.37 0.55 2.79
C ARG A 17 22.89 1.52 1.71
N ARG A 18 21.57 1.70 1.58
CA ARG A 18 20.94 2.60 0.61
C ARG A 18 20.79 4.04 1.10
N GLY A 19 21.01 4.30 2.40
CA GLY A 19 20.85 5.62 3.01
C GLY A 19 19.39 6.07 3.16
N LEU A 20 18.44 5.14 3.26
CA LEU A 20 17.01 5.45 3.34
C LEU A 20 16.57 5.73 4.79
N GLY A 21 15.83 6.82 4.99
CA GLY A 21 15.25 7.21 6.27
C GLY A 21 13.84 6.65 6.47
N SER A 22 13.41 6.48 7.72
CA SER A 22 12.04 6.05 8.05
C SER A 22 11.07 7.22 8.00
N TYR A 23 10.02 7.08 7.18
CA TYR A 23 8.87 7.99 7.12
C TYR A 23 7.69 7.46 7.94
N MET A 24 7.55 6.13 7.99
CA MET A 24 6.51 5.42 8.73
C MET A 24 7.09 4.54 9.83
N ASN A 25 6.51 4.64 11.03
CA ASN A 25 6.72 3.69 12.12
C ASN A 25 5.48 2.79 12.29
N THR A 26 5.59 1.77 13.14
CA THR A 26 4.49 0.82 13.40
C THR A 26 3.19 1.50 13.81
N THR A 27 3.25 2.58 14.61
CA THR A 27 2.05 3.29 15.06
C THR A 27 1.35 3.98 13.88
N LYS A 28 2.09 4.70 13.05
CA LYS A 28 1.54 5.35 11.85
C LYS A 28 0.96 4.34 10.87
N TRP A 29 1.61 3.19 10.67
CA TRP A 29 1.06 2.11 9.84
C TRP A 29 -0.27 1.56 10.38
N ARG A 30 -0.41 1.44 11.71
CA ARG A 30 -1.67 1.02 12.32
C ARG A 30 -2.78 2.07 12.16
N GLU A 31 -2.47 3.33 12.38
CA GLU A 31 -3.42 4.45 12.14
C GLU A 31 -3.86 4.49 10.69
N PHE A 32 -2.91 4.32 9.76
CA PHE A 32 -3.18 4.20 8.34
C PHE A 32 -4.13 3.03 8.03
N LEU A 33 -3.88 1.82 8.56
CA LEU A 33 -4.78 0.68 8.37
C LEU A 33 -6.19 0.90 8.95
N ILE A 34 -6.29 1.53 10.12
CA ILE A 34 -7.59 1.87 10.72
C ILE A 34 -8.42 2.74 9.77
N GLU A 35 -7.79 3.72 9.13
CA GLU A 35 -8.46 4.60 8.17
C GLU A 35 -8.76 3.90 6.84
N ILE A 36 -7.86 3.05 6.32
CA ILE A 36 -8.12 2.25 5.12
C ILE A 36 -9.33 1.32 5.32
N ASN A 37 -9.47 0.71 6.50
CA ASN A 37 -10.58 -0.20 6.81
C ASN A 37 -11.95 0.50 6.92
N LYS A 38 -11.98 1.84 6.95
CA LYS A 38 -13.23 2.62 6.91
C LYS A 38 -13.67 2.99 5.50
N LEU A 39 -12.84 2.71 4.48
CA LEU A 39 -13.17 3.04 3.11
C LEU A 39 -14.36 2.19 2.60
N PRO A 40 -15.09 2.68 1.58
CA PRO A 40 -16.21 1.95 0.99
C PRO A 40 -15.83 0.54 0.49
N PHE A 41 -14.55 0.33 0.16
CA PHE A 41 -13.94 -0.95 -0.14
C PHE A 41 -12.43 -0.89 0.14
N PRO A 42 -11.76 -2.03 0.40
CA PRO A 42 -10.31 -2.08 0.49
C PRO A 42 -9.66 -1.82 -0.87
N PRO A 43 -9.03 -0.66 -1.11
CA PRO A 43 -8.53 -0.31 -2.43
C PRO A 43 -7.39 -1.24 -2.84
N PRO A 44 -7.30 -1.65 -4.12
CA PRO A 44 -6.16 -2.43 -4.57
C PRO A 44 -4.86 -1.64 -4.40
N TYR A 45 -3.78 -2.34 -4.08
CA TYR A 45 -2.47 -1.75 -3.96
C TYR A 45 -1.39 -2.63 -4.57
N GLN A 46 -0.28 -1.98 -4.87
CA GLN A 46 1.01 -2.57 -5.17
C GLN A 46 1.98 -2.17 -4.07
N ARG A 47 2.77 -3.13 -3.61
CA ARG A 47 3.69 -2.99 -2.49
C ARG A 47 5.10 -3.30 -2.94
N LYS A 48 6.03 -2.45 -2.56
CA LYS A 48 7.47 -2.69 -2.72
C LYS A 48 8.08 -2.92 -1.35
N ASP A 49 8.79 -4.04 -1.24
CA ASP A 49 9.58 -4.34 -0.05
C ASP A 49 11.05 -4.00 -0.24
N VAL A 50 11.72 -3.62 0.85
CA VAL A 50 13.12 -3.18 0.87
C VAL A 50 14.07 -4.24 0.31
N LEU A 51 13.82 -5.52 0.62
CA LEU A 51 14.67 -6.65 0.23
C LEU A 51 14.25 -7.31 -1.09
N HIS A 52 13.10 -6.95 -1.64
CA HIS A 52 12.59 -7.53 -2.89
C HIS A 52 12.76 -6.53 -4.03
N PRO A 53 13.47 -6.84 -5.13
CA PRO A 53 13.77 -5.87 -6.18
C PRO A 53 12.52 -5.40 -6.92
N GLU A 54 11.55 -6.28 -7.15
CA GLU A 54 10.30 -5.96 -7.84
C GLU A 54 9.15 -5.75 -6.84
N PRO A 55 8.21 -4.85 -7.14
CA PRO A 55 6.99 -4.69 -6.35
C PRO A 55 5.95 -5.78 -6.68
N GLU A 56 5.11 -6.11 -5.72
CA GLU A 56 4.01 -7.06 -5.90
C GLU A 56 2.64 -6.36 -5.83
N PRO A 57 1.76 -6.59 -6.81
CA PRO A 57 1.99 -7.35 -8.04
C PRO A 57 2.90 -6.60 -9.01
N ASN A 58 3.62 -7.34 -9.87
CA ASN A 58 4.54 -6.74 -10.84
C ASN A 58 3.86 -5.78 -11.84
N ASN A 59 2.61 -6.05 -12.23
CA ASN A 59 1.84 -5.16 -13.12
C ASN A 59 0.69 -4.51 -12.35
N PHE A 60 0.72 -3.17 -12.28
CA PHE A 60 -0.30 -2.39 -11.57
C PHE A 60 -0.62 -1.05 -12.26
N ASP A 61 -0.38 -0.96 -13.57
CA ASP A 61 -0.52 0.28 -14.34
C ASP A 61 -1.94 0.53 -14.88
N ALA A 62 -2.86 -0.43 -14.72
CA ALA A 62 -4.29 -0.27 -15.03
C ALA A 62 -5.20 -0.63 -13.84
N ASP A 63 -6.46 -0.19 -13.88
CA ASP A 63 -7.46 -0.53 -12.86
C ASP A 63 -7.69 -2.05 -12.87
N VAL A 64 -7.67 -2.65 -11.68
CA VAL A 64 -7.72 -4.11 -11.50
C VAL A 64 -9.09 -4.57 -11.05
N TRP A 65 -9.38 -5.86 -11.18
CA TRP A 65 -10.67 -6.44 -10.81
C TRP A 65 -10.74 -6.97 -9.37
N TYR A 66 -9.60 -7.00 -8.67
CA TYR A 66 -9.48 -7.46 -7.29
C TYR A 66 -9.35 -6.27 -6.32
N LEU A 67 -9.47 -6.57 -5.03
CA LEU A 67 -9.31 -5.62 -3.93
C LEU A 67 -7.98 -5.84 -3.21
N GLY A 68 -7.54 -4.86 -2.43
CA GLY A 68 -6.29 -4.99 -1.66
C GLY A 68 -6.45 -5.89 -0.44
N ASP A 69 -5.44 -6.72 -0.16
CA ASP A 69 -5.32 -7.44 1.11
C ASP A 69 -4.64 -6.55 2.15
N TRP A 70 -5.44 -5.77 2.87
CA TRP A 70 -4.97 -4.87 3.93
C TRP A 70 -4.92 -5.53 5.32
N GLU A 71 -5.16 -6.85 5.39
CA GLU A 71 -5.15 -7.61 6.64
C GLU A 71 -3.84 -8.39 6.78
N GLU A 72 -3.57 -9.34 5.89
CA GLU A 72 -2.37 -10.17 5.95
C GLU A 72 -1.27 -9.64 5.03
N GLY A 73 -1.61 -9.31 3.78
CA GLY A 73 -0.68 -8.88 2.74
C GLY A 73 0.07 -7.57 3.02
N ILE A 74 -0.39 -6.78 3.99
CA ILE A 74 0.28 -5.54 4.43
C ILE A 74 1.44 -5.80 5.40
N HIS A 75 1.53 -6.99 6.00
CA HIS A 75 2.58 -7.31 6.97
C HIS A 75 3.81 -7.97 6.32
N PRO A 76 5.01 -7.82 6.91
CA PRO A 76 5.33 -6.98 8.07
C PRO A 76 5.58 -5.51 7.66
N PHE A 77 5.16 -4.55 8.49
CA PHE A 77 5.29 -3.13 8.17
C PHE A 77 6.72 -2.64 7.99
N PHE A 78 7.67 -3.25 8.70
CA PHE A 78 9.06 -2.80 8.67
C PHE A 78 9.74 -3.14 7.35
N SER A 79 9.20 -4.04 6.52
CA SER A 79 9.79 -4.37 5.22
C SER A 79 9.28 -3.49 4.09
N ILE A 80 8.19 -2.74 4.30
CA ILE A 80 7.54 -1.90 3.28
C ILE A 80 8.41 -0.69 2.96
N GLU A 81 8.90 -0.62 1.72
CA GLU A 81 9.55 0.56 1.19
C GLU A 81 8.52 1.62 0.78
N TRP A 82 7.56 1.22 -0.03
CA TRP A 82 6.42 2.07 -0.43
C TRP A 82 5.20 1.23 -0.83
N ILE A 83 4.05 1.88 -0.81
CA ILE A 83 2.78 1.36 -1.31
C ILE A 83 2.21 2.33 -2.34
N ARG A 84 1.85 1.80 -3.50
CA ARG A 84 1.09 2.49 -4.55
C ARG A 84 -0.35 1.99 -4.49
N ILE A 85 -1.28 2.89 -4.22
CA ILE A 85 -2.71 2.58 -4.07
C ILE A 85 -3.45 3.10 -5.29
N ARG A 86 -4.28 2.26 -5.90
CA ARG A 86 -5.28 2.72 -6.85
C ARG A 86 -6.61 2.84 -6.13
N PRO A 87 -7.22 4.03 -6.03
CA PRO A 87 -8.50 4.20 -5.36
C PRO A 87 -9.68 3.67 -6.19
N ARG A 88 -9.41 2.97 -7.31
CA ARG A 88 -10.41 2.44 -8.23
C ARG A 88 -10.18 0.95 -8.47
N TYR A 89 -11.29 0.23 -8.66
CA TYR A 89 -11.28 -1.14 -9.17
C TYR A 89 -12.42 -1.38 -10.16
N LEU A 90 -12.26 -2.40 -10.99
CA LEU A 90 -13.21 -2.84 -12.00
C LEU A 90 -14.13 -3.92 -11.44
N LYS A 91 -15.38 -3.55 -11.14
CA LYS A 91 -16.39 -4.46 -10.63
C LYS A 91 -17.10 -5.21 -11.76
N HIS A 92 -17.18 -6.53 -11.65
CA HIS A 92 -18.06 -7.34 -12.48
C HIS A 92 -19.52 -7.13 -12.05
N VAL A 93 -20.37 -6.67 -12.98
CA VAL A 93 -21.81 -6.45 -12.76
C VAL A 93 -22.70 -7.47 -13.46
N GLY A 94 -22.09 -8.43 -14.16
CA GLY A 94 -22.71 -9.53 -14.90
C GLY A 94 -21.69 -10.16 -15.86
N GLN A 95 -21.94 -11.38 -16.36
CA GLN A 95 -20.99 -12.06 -17.25
C GLN A 95 -20.80 -11.37 -18.61
N LEU A 96 -21.87 -10.76 -19.14
CA LEU A 96 -21.89 -10.16 -20.49
C LEU A 96 -21.88 -8.62 -20.48
N LEU A 97 -21.89 -8.01 -19.30
CA LEU A 97 -21.90 -6.55 -19.18
C LEU A 97 -20.46 -6.03 -19.05
N PRO A 98 -20.16 -4.83 -19.62
CA PRO A 98 -18.90 -4.17 -19.36
C PRO A 98 -18.65 -4.00 -17.85
N LYS A 99 -17.38 -4.11 -17.44
CA LYS A 99 -16.99 -3.84 -16.06
C LYS A 99 -17.27 -2.37 -15.73
N VAL A 100 -17.68 -2.13 -14.50
CA VAL A 100 -17.94 -0.77 -14.00
C VAL A 100 -16.78 -0.38 -13.08
N SER A 101 -16.26 0.83 -13.27
CA SER A 101 -15.29 1.41 -12.35
C SER A 101 -15.98 1.85 -11.06
N VAL A 102 -15.46 1.41 -9.93
CA VAL A 102 -15.88 1.85 -8.59
C VAL A 102 -14.71 2.60 -7.96
N ASP A 103 -14.98 3.77 -7.38
CA ASP A 103 -13.97 4.74 -6.94
C ASP A 103 -14.19 5.14 -5.47
N CYS A 104 -13.10 5.20 -4.69
CA CYS A 104 -13.07 5.72 -3.32
C CYS A 104 -11.98 6.78 -3.09
N GLY A 105 -11.53 7.49 -4.13
CA GLY A 105 -10.39 8.39 -4.09
C GLY A 105 -10.61 9.58 -3.17
N THR A 106 -11.81 10.14 -3.16
CA THR A 106 -12.16 11.25 -2.26
C THR A 106 -12.12 10.79 -0.79
N GLU A 107 -12.62 9.59 -0.51
CA GLU A 107 -12.61 8.99 0.82
C GLU A 107 -11.18 8.67 1.26
N LEU A 108 -10.36 8.07 0.39
CA LEU A 108 -8.96 7.75 0.66
C LEU A 108 -8.14 9.01 0.97
N GLU A 109 -8.31 10.08 0.21
CA GLU A 109 -7.62 11.34 0.47
C GLU A 109 -8.01 11.96 1.82
N ARG A 110 -9.30 11.95 2.16
CA ARG A 110 -9.77 12.41 3.48
C ARG A 110 -9.18 11.55 4.60
N ALA A 111 -9.15 10.24 4.40
CA ALA A 111 -8.58 9.27 5.34
C ALA A 111 -7.11 9.62 5.65
N LEU A 112 -6.31 9.87 4.60
CA LEU A 112 -4.90 10.29 4.72
C LEU A 112 -4.73 11.66 5.40
N GLN A 113 -5.63 12.60 5.13
CA GLN A 113 -5.61 13.93 5.77
C GLN A 113 -5.91 13.85 7.27
N ILE A 114 -6.83 12.99 7.70
CA ILE A 114 -7.20 12.79 9.12
C ILE A 114 -5.97 12.38 9.94
N ILE A 115 -5.19 11.42 9.43
CA ILE A 115 -3.96 10.94 10.08
C ILE A 115 -2.73 11.79 9.74
N LYS A 116 -2.89 12.87 8.98
CA LYS A 116 -1.81 13.76 8.51
C LYS A 116 -0.67 12.99 7.84
N GLN A 117 -1.00 11.91 7.12
CA GLN A 117 -0.02 11.08 6.47
C GLN A 117 0.43 11.74 5.16
N PRO A 118 1.73 12.03 4.96
CA PRO A 118 2.22 12.48 3.68
C PRO A 118 2.04 11.41 2.61
N TYR A 119 1.61 11.84 1.42
CA TYR A 119 1.47 11.00 0.24
C TYR A 119 1.80 11.81 -1.01
N GLU A 120 2.15 11.11 -2.08
CA GLU A 120 2.30 11.70 -3.41
C GLU A 120 1.17 11.24 -4.31
N LYS A 121 0.67 12.13 -5.17
CA LYS A 121 -0.23 11.77 -6.26
C LYS A 121 0.56 11.71 -7.54
N PHE A 122 0.43 10.61 -8.26
CA PHE A 122 0.98 10.46 -9.59
C PHE A 122 -0.01 9.66 -10.44
N GLU A 123 -0.43 10.27 -11.55
CA GLU A 123 -1.52 9.76 -12.39
C GLU A 123 -2.75 9.41 -11.55
N ASP A 124 -3.25 8.19 -11.67
CA ASP A 124 -4.43 7.66 -10.99
C ASP A 124 -4.08 6.94 -9.67
N SER A 125 -2.89 7.20 -9.11
CA SER A 125 -2.39 6.49 -7.93
C SER A 125 -1.96 7.43 -6.80
N ILE A 126 -2.09 6.91 -5.59
CA ILE A 126 -1.59 7.53 -4.37
C ILE A 126 -0.41 6.71 -3.84
N TRP A 127 0.70 7.37 -3.55
CA TRP A 127 1.92 6.75 -3.07
C TRP A 127 2.17 7.11 -1.60
N VAL A 128 2.39 6.08 -0.78
CA VAL A 128 2.72 6.20 0.64
C VAL A 128 4.06 5.51 0.88
N TYR A 129 5.01 6.22 1.48
CA TYR A 129 6.37 5.73 1.67
C TYR A 129 6.59 5.27 3.10
N GLY A 130 7.10 4.05 3.26
CA GLY A 130 7.67 3.56 4.52
C GLY A 130 9.08 4.11 4.75
N TYR A 131 9.88 4.11 3.68
CA TYR A 131 11.26 4.59 3.66
C TYR A 131 11.54 5.43 2.40
N ARG A 132 12.36 6.48 2.53
CA ARG A 132 12.81 7.33 1.42
C ARG A 132 14.13 8.03 1.74
#